data_AF-F9CXK4-F1
#
_entry.id   AF-F9CXK4-F1
#
_cell.length_a   1.000
_cell.length_b   1.000
_cell.length_c   1.000
_cell.angle_alpha   90.00
_cell.angle_beta   90.00
_cell.angle_gamma   90.00
#
_symmetry.space_group_name_H-M   'P 1'
#
loop_
_entity.id
_entity.type
_entity.pdbx_description
1 polymer ?
#
loop_
_entity_poly.entity_id
_entity_poly.type
_entity_poly.pdbx_seq_one_letter_code
_entity_poly.pdbx_strand_id
1 'polypeptide(L)' 'MAVPNKVGNVGDYMAMLWMPPTPDHIKIQHITKVEQVKPEGMIGLWKGVSKDDIDTVSLG' A
#
# COMPACT_ATOMS: atom_id res chain seq x y z
N MET A 1 12.57 7.24 3.83
CA MET A 1 12.75 6.11 2.89
C MET A 1 11.71 5.05 3.23
N ALA A 2 10.94 4.58 2.26
CA ALA A 2 10.01 3.46 2.47
C ALA A 2 10.83 2.17 2.66
N VAL A 3 10.54 1.43 3.73
CA VAL A 3 11.20 0.16 4.04
C VAL A 3 10.22 -0.96 3.67
N PRO A 4 10.60 -1.95 2.84
CA PRO A 4 9.67 -2.98 2.35
C PRO A 4 9.01 -3.80 3.48
N ASN A 5 9.63 -3.80 4.65
CA ASN A 5 9.29 -4.62 5.80
C ASN A 5 8.52 -3.81 6.86
N LYS A 6 8.13 -2.59 6.55
CA LYS A 6 7.44 -1.68 7.46
C LYS A 6 6.20 -1.14 6.79
N VAL A 7 5.05 -1.52 7.34
CA VAL A 7 3.79 -0.89 7.01
C VAL A 7 3.74 0.52 7.60
N GLY A 8 3.10 1.45 6.89
CA GLY A 8 2.83 2.80 7.40
C GLY A 8 1.86 2.77 8.58
N ASN A 9 1.57 3.93 9.15
CA ASN A 9 0.58 4.09 10.22
C ASN A 9 -0.80 4.40 9.65
N VAL A 10 -1.84 4.28 10.47
CA VAL A 10 -3.17 4.82 10.16
C VAL A 10 -3.04 6.34 9.96
N GLY A 11 -3.54 6.86 8.84
CA GLY A 11 -3.34 8.25 8.44
C GLY A 11 -2.25 8.46 7.39
N ASP A 12 -1.34 7.50 7.21
CA ASP A 12 -0.30 7.59 6.19
C ASP A 12 -0.87 7.26 4.80
N TYR A 13 -0.27 7.89 3.79
CA TYR A 13 -0.59 7.65 2.39
C TYR A 13 0.52 6.84 1.73
N MET A 14 0.11 5.91 0.87
CA MET A 14 1.00 5.08 0.08
C MET A 14 0.71 5.29 -1.40
N ALA A 15 1.75 5.62 -2.16
CA ALA A 15 1.71 5.62 -3.61
C ALA A 15 2.33 4.32 -4.11
N MET A 16 1.57 3.52 -4.85
CA MET A 16 2.05 2.28 -5.45
C MET A 16 1.86 2.34 -6.96
N LEU A 17 2.95 2.10 -7.69
CA LEU A 17 2.88 1.89 -9.14
C LEU A 17 2.10 0.60 -9.41
N TRP A 18 1.00 0.71 -10.16
CA TRP A 18 0.24 -0.46 -10.56
C TRP A 18 1.04 -1.30 -11.55
N MET A 19 1.22 -2.59 -11.26
CA MET A 19 1.86 -3.58 -12.13
C MET A 19 1.17 -4.92 -11.83
N PRO A 20 0.18 -5.41 -12.62
CA PRO A 20 0.32 -5.86 -14.03
C PRO A 20 -0.96 -5.68 -14.91
N PRO A 21 -0.94 -5.89 -16.25
CA PRO A 21 0.16 -6.32 -17.13
C PRO A 21 0.97 -5.18 -17.77
N THR A 22 0.53 -3.93 -17.67
CA THR A 22 1.31 -2.74 -18.04
C THR A 22 1.17 -1.69 -16.96
N PRO A 23 2.26 -1.06 -16.49
CA PRO A 23 2.17 0.06 -15.57
C PRO A 23 1.64 1.29 -16.29
N ASP A 24 0.37 1.60 -16.05
CA ASP A 24 -0.38 2.68 -16.70
C ASP A 24 -0.78 3.78 -15.71
N HIS A 25 -0.84 3.47 -14.41
CA HIS A 25 -1.18 4.43 -13.37
C HIS A 25 -0.51 4.14 -12.01
N ILE A 26 -0.38 5.18 -11.19
CA ILE A 26 0.01 5.12 -9.79
C ILE A 26 -1.25 5.21 -8.94
N LYS A 27 -1.46 4.26 -8.03
CA LYS A 27 -2.54 4.31 -7.05
C LYS A 27 -2.07 5.01 -5.79
N ILE A 28 -2.84 5.99 -5.33
CA ILE A 28 -2.66 6.59 -4.01
C ILE A 28 -3.69 5.95 -3.08
N GLN A 29 -3.20 5.33 -2.02
CA GLN A 29 -4.01 4.63 -1.05
C GLN A 29 -3.79 5.22 0.33
N HIS A 30 -4.85 5.46 1.08
CA HIS A 30 -4.82 5.93 2.45
C HIS A 30 -4.94 4.74 3.40
N ILE A 31 -4.01 4.62 4.36
CA ILE A 31 -4.06 3.56 5.36
C ILE A 31 -5.11 3.91 6.41
N THR A 32 -6.21 3.16 6.43
CA THR A 32 -7.32 3.38 7.37
C THR A 32 -7.27 2.47 8.58
N LYS A 33 -6.55 1.35 8.50
CA LYS A 33 -6.37 0.42 9.61
C LYS A 33 -5.05 -0.29 9.52
N VAL A 34 -4.39 -0.48 10.66
CA VAL A 34 -3.20 -1.32 10.80
C VAL A 34 -3.43 -2.26 11.98
N GLU A 35 -3.62 -3.53 11.69
CA GLU A 35 -3.68 -4.59 12.68
C GLU A 35 -2.33 -5.28 12.80
N GLN A 36 -1.90 -5.54 14.03
CA GLN A 36 -0.71 -6.35 14.29
C GLN A 36 -1.02 -7.81 14.00
N VAL A 37 -0.71 -8.24 12.78
CA VAL A 37 -0.81 -9.63 12.34
C VAL A 37 0.52 -10.34 12.53
N LYS A 38 0.49 -11.66 12.76
CA LYS A 38 1.71 -12.48 12.80
C LYS A 38 2.45 -12.31 11.47
N PRO A 39 3.74 -11.94 11.47
CA PRO A 39 4.49 -11.70 10.25
C PRO A 39 4.74 -13.03 9.51
N GLU A 40 3.86 -13.36 8.57
CA GLU A 40 4.05 -14.42 7.57
C GLU A 40 4.74 -13.79 6.34
N GLY A 41 6.03 -13.46 6.47
CA GLY A 41 6.83 -12.80 5.42
C GLY A 41 6.41 -11.36 5.09
N MET A 42 6.88 -10.81 3.96
CA MET A 42 6.56 -9.44 3.53
C MET A 42 5.05 -9.23 3.26
N ILE A 43 4.37 -10.24 2.71
CA ILE A 43 2.93 -10.19 2.40
C ILE A 43 2.10 -10.23 3.70
N GLY A 44 2.56 -10.98 4.70
CA GLY A 44 1.89 -11.11 5.99
C GLY A 44 1.66 -9.78 6.68
N LEU A 45 2.62 -8.85 6.64
CA LEU A 45 2.47 -7.54 7.28
C LEU A 45 1.37 -6.68 6.65
N TRP A 46 1.19 -6.74 5.33
CA TRP A 46 0.17 -5.97 4.61
C TRP A 46 -1.23 -6.58 4.73
N LYS A 47 -1.35 -7.84 5.17
CA LYS A 47 -2.63 -8.54 5.40
C LYS A 47 -3.48 -7.89 6.49
N GLY A 48 -2.82 -7.30 7.50
CA GLY A 48 -3.47 -6.53 8.56
C GLY A 48 -3.72 -5.06 8.21
N VAL A 49 -3.36 -4.61 7.00
CA VAL A 49 -3.44 -3.19 6.62
C VAL A 49 -4.58 -2.95 5.65
N SER A 50 -5.65 -2.34 6.16
CA SER A 50 -6.74 -1.82 5.34
C SER A 50 -6.31 -0.50 4.70
N LYS A 51 -6.58 -0.38 3.40
CA LYS A 51 -6.22 0.78 2.60
C LYS A 51 -7.42 1.14 1.74
N ASP A 52 -7.71 2.43 1.68
CA ASP A 52 -8.73 2.97 0.79
C ASP A 52 -8.05 3.64 -0.39
N ASP A 53 -8.51 3.33 -1.59
CA ASP A 53 -8.08 4.01 -2.81
C ASP A 53 -8.63 5.44 -2.77
N ILE A 54 -7.75 6.43 -2.68
CA ILE A 54 -8.15 7.84 -2.61
C ILE A 54 -7.96 8.57 -3.93
N ASP A 55 -6.98 8.14 -4.72
CA ASP A 55 -6.70 8.77 -6.01
C ASP A 55 -5.91 7.84 -6.92
N THR A 56 -5.90 8.14 -8.21
CA THR A 56 -5.13 7.42 -9.22
C THR A 56 -4.53 8.42 -10.20
N VAL A 57 -3.21 8.40 -10.32
CA VAL A 57 -2.46 9.24 -11.25
C VAL A 57 -2.12 8.42 -12.48
N SER A 58 -2.73 8.75 -13.62
CA SER A 58 -2.37 8.14 -14.91
C SER A 58 -0.98 8.60 -15.37
N LEU A 59 -0.22 7.69 -15.99
CA LEU A 59 1.12 7.94 -16.51
C LEU A 59 1.15 8.25 -18.03
N GLY A 60 -0.03 8.47 -18.62
CA GLY A 60 -0.24 8.73 -20.04
C GLY A 60 0.29 10.09 -20.52
#